data_AF-A0A6L3EWW6-F1
#
_entry.id   AF-A0A6L3EWW6-F1
#
_cell.length_a   1.000
_cell.length_b   1.000
_cell.length_c   1.000
_cell.angle_alpha   90.00
_cell.angle_beta   90.00
_cell.angle_gamma   90.00
#
_symmetry.space_group_name_H-M   'P 1'
#
loop_
_entity.id
_entity.type
_entity.pdbx_description
1 polymer ?
#
loop_
_entity_poly.entity_id
_entity_poly.type
_entity_poly.pdbx_seq_one_letter_code
_entity_poly.pdbx_strand_id
1 'polypeptide(L)'
;MKPNQLRNVISRTAGPLGAIGAIGGFVSDVLAPLGSFATWVAILSLLIFLGSLAAFWGMRNRPGIEPGETVMPALIVLAAGSTIIFGIWSLVIANGPEKGYLAENIDPIAQIQASLLNLEEDVAEIKETTAETAENVETIATVQSDIQETTEDTASNVEAIATAQSQGFADIQAAFASLQASQTLVENPETPQEWYSNARIYQLRGDTANAITAYEGYFEFGLEYVDPYLEYTSLLKATEGVARTRQMMSDRLNENPDSKTLDMILGTLFDLPEERLARLESLAQRAPDFAPVFYELGQEYTSALRANNTQNLRDQQAETFATLFSLEEQQQYSSFFIDKSRAQENLDEVTVLVERYAGAGFLELDFVTFYSYEGVTVVVILPEGNVEDLRFSLDDPEPKHSTGSVDIGGQSIANTTIGPIPLEKGDHALYIQYTDATGSESDIYTFEYTIDDIVINYQQLPFDFSANGIPAIFTMAIVESDPSGLYTYNYSIDSEALDQSIQGVGQAGVIQVSPVEPGEHTLYVQGVGPEGETNVVEFNFTVDG
;
A
#
# COMPACT_ATOMS: atom_id res chain seq x y z
N MET A 1 26.83 -23.93 90.69
CA MET A 1 28.14 -23.67 90.06
C MET A 1 29.03 -23.00 91.11
N LYS A 2 30.28 -23.46 91.32
CA LYS A 2 31.19 -22.83 92.30
C LYS A 2 31.65 -21.45 91.78
N PRO A 3 31.93 -20.44 92.63
CA PRO A 3 32.28 -19.08 92.20
C PRO A 3 33.44 -19.00 91.18
N ASN A 4 34.42 -19.90 91.32
CA ASN A 4 35.58 -19.95 90.43
C ASN A 4 35.27 -20.50 89.03
N GLN A 5 34.19 -21.27 88.85
CA GLN A 5 33.77 -21.76 87.53
C GLN A 5 33.01 -20.68 86.74
N LEU A 6 32.21 -19.85 87.41
CA LEU A 6 31.49 -18.75 86.76
C LEU A 6 32.45 -17.69 86.20
N ARG A 7 33.51 -17.36 86.95
CA ARG A 7 34.54 -16.39 86.52
C ARG A 7 35.33 -16.87 85.30
N ASN A 8 35.62 -18.17 85.21
CA ASN A 8 36.31 -18.78 84.06
C ASN A 8 35.42 -18.90 82.82
N VAL A 9 34.10 -19.07 82.99
CA VAL A 9 33.15 -19.06 81.86
C VAL A 9 33.04 -17.64 81.31
N ILE A 10 32.86 -16.63 82.18
CA ILE A 10 32.73 -15.21 81.79
C ILE A 10 34.00 -14.69 81.09
N SER A 11 35.21 -15.04 81.58
CA SER A 11 36.45 -14.58 80.94
C SER A 11 36.72 -15.24 79.58
N ARG A 12 36.19 -16.45 79.35
CA ARG A 12 36.30 -17.16 78.07
C ARG A 12 35.24 -16.76 77.05
N THR A 13 34.08 -16.22 77.47
CA THR A 13 33.01 -15.74 76.57
C THR A 13 33.08 -14.24 76.25
N ALA A 14 33.80 -13.43 77.03
CA ALA A 14 33.90 -11.98 76.82
C ALA A 14 34.59 -11.59 75.49
N GLY A 15 35.66 -12.29 75.09
CA GLY A 15 36.36 -12.04 73.82
C GLY A 15 35.50 -12.34 72.58
N PRO A 16 34.89 -13.52 72.48
CA PRO A 16 33.97 -13.86 71.38
C PRO A 16 32.74 -12.94 71.27
N LEU A 17 32.15 -12.50 72.40
CA LEU A 17 31.04 -11.53 72.38
C LEU A 17 31.47 -10.16 71.82
N GLY A 18 32.69 -9.72 72.11
CA GLY A 18 33.27 -8.50 71.52
C GLY A 18 33.49 -8.61 70.01
N ALA A 19 33.94 -9.77 69.51
CA ALA A 19 34.10 -10.02 68.08
C ALA A 19 32.75 -10.05 67.33
N ILE A 20 31.71 -10.58 67.97
CA ILE A 20 30.33 -10.57 67.44
C ILE A 20 29.77 -9.16 67.38
N GLY A 21 30.06 -8.31 68.37
CA GLY A 21 29.72 -6.89 68.32
C GLY A 21 30.43 -6.15 67.18
N ALA A 22 31.70 -6.47 66.89
CA ALA A 22 32.46 -5.86 65.80
C ALA A 22 32.00 -6.32 64.41
N ILE A 23 31.79 -7.63 64.21
CA ILE A 23 31.24 -8.19 62.96
C ILE A 23 29.82 -7.68 62.74
N GLY A 24 29.04 -7.65 63.82
CA GLY A 24 27.74 -7.02 63.83
C GLY A 24 27.84 -5.60 63.29
N GLY A 25 28.67 -4.74 63.90
CA GLY A 25 28.83 -3.34 63.51
C GLY A 25 29.16 -3.17 62.03
N PHE A 26 30.10 -3.97 61.51
CA PHE A 26 30.45 -3.95 60.09
C PHE A 26 29.30 -4.38 59.17
N VAL A 27 28.56 -5.44 59.52
CA VAL A 27 27.39 -5.90 58.76
C VAL A 27 26.26 -4.87 58.78
N SER A 28 26.06 -4.19 59.92
CA SER A 28 25.11 -3.09 60.04
C SER A 28 25.47 -1.93 59.11
N ASP A 29 26.72 -1.48 59.09
CA ASP A 29 27.07 -0.25 58.38
C ASP A 29 27.33 -0.46 56.88
N VAL A 30 27.73 -1.66 56.44
CA VAL A 30 27.99 -1.92 55.02
C VAL A 30 26.79 -2.54 54.29
N LEU A 31 25.99 -3.38 54.96
CA LEU A 31 24.95 -4.19 54.30
C LEU A 31 23.51 -3.75 54.64
N ALA A 32 23.31 -2.76 55.52
CA ALA A 32 21.98 -2.22 55.81
C ALA A 32 21.16 -1.84 54.54
N PRO A 33 21.75 -1.23 53.49
CA PRO A 33 21.00 -0.89 52.27
C PRO A 33 20.52 -2.11 51.47
N LEU A 34 21.14 -3.29 51.66
CA LEU A 34 20.83 -4.52 50.93
C LEU A 34 19.77 -5.40 51.65
N GLY A 35 19.40 -5.08 52.90
CA GLY A 35 18.33 -5.75 53.65
C GLY A 35 18.67 -6.13 55.10
N SER A 36 17.66 -6.39 55.95
CA SER A 36 17.83 -6.61 57.41
C SER A 36 18.30 -8.03 57.79
N PHE A 37 19.58 -8.34 57.55
CA PHE A 37 20.17 -9.64 57.91
C PHE A 37 20.19 -9.94 59.42
N ALA A 38 20.06 -8.92 60.28
CA ALA A 38 20.02 -9.06 61.74
C ALA A 38 18.92 -10.02 62.22
N THR A 39 17.75 -10.01 61.57
CA THR A 39 16.62 -10.88 61.91
C THR A 39 16.97 -12.35 61.65
N TRP A 40 17.60 -12.66 60.53
CA TRP A 40 18.01 -14.01 60.18
C TRP A 40 19.13 -14.55 61.09
N VAL A 41 20.09 -13.70 61.46
CA VAL A 41 21.16 -14.05 62.40
C VAL A 41 20.60 -14.27 63.81
N ALA A 42 19.62 -13.47 64.24
CA ALA A 42 18.91 -13.67 65.51
C ALA A 42 18.16 -15.01 65.53
N ILE A 43 17.44 -15.35 64.45
CA ILE A 43 16.73 -16.64 64.31
C ILE A 43 17.73 -17.80 64.35
N LEU A 44 18.81 -17.74 63.58
CA LEU A 44 19.83 -18.80 63.55
C LEU A 44 20.51 -18.97 64.92
N SER A 45 20.83 -17.86 65.60
CA SER A 45 21.41 -17.87 66.95
C SER A 45 20.44 -18.48 67.97
N LEU A 46 19.15 -18.20 67.85
CA LEU A 46 18.11 -18.77 68.71
C LEU A 46 18.03 -20.29 68.51
N LEU A 47 18.08 -20.76 67.26
CA LEU A 47 18.07 -22.19 66.96
C LEU A 47 19.30 -22.90 67.55
N ILE A 48 20.48 -22.30 67.44
CA ILE A 48 21.72 -22.83 68.05
C ILE A 48 21.64 -22.81 69.57
N PHE A 49 21.05 -21.77 70.16
CA PHE A 49 20.81 -21.69 71.61
C PHE A 49 19.89 -22.82 72.08
N LEU A 50 18.75 -23.02 71.42
CA LEU A 50 17.80 -24.08 71.79
C LEU A 50 18.41 -25.48 71.60
N GLY A 51 19.14 -25.70 70.51
CA GLY A 51 19.83 -26.97 70.25
C GLY A 51 20.93 -27.26 71.27
N SER A 52 21.73 -26.26 71.65
CA SER A 52 22.77 -26.41 72.66
C SER A 52 22.20 -26.60 74.07
N LEU A 53 21.06 -25.97 74.39
CA LEU A 53 20.34 -26.18 75.65
C LEU A 53 19.80 -27.61 75.77
N ALA A 54 19.19 -28.13 74.69
CA ALA A 54 18.70 -29.51 74.63
C ALA A 54 19.87 -30.52 74.76
N ALA A 55 20.98 -30.28 74.06
CA ALA A 55 22.19 -31.10 74.17
C ALA A 55 22.79 -31.08 75.58
N PHE A 56 22.88 -29.90 76.22
CA PHE A 56 23.37 -29.77 77.59
C PHE A 56 22.48 -30.51 78.59
N TRP A 57 21.16 -30.45 78.43
CA TRP A 57 20.21 -31.15 79.29
C TRP A 57 20.26 -32.68 79.08
N GLY A 58 20.42 -33.14 77.84
CA GLY A 58 20.64 -34.56 77.52
C GLY A 58 21.96 -35.12 78.06
N MET A 59 23.01 -34.31 78.13
CA MET A 59 24.30 -34.70 78.70
C MET A 59 24.32 -34.68 80.22
N ARG A 60 23.48 -33.85 80.87
CA ARG A 60 23.40 -33.73 82.34
C ARG A 60 23.13 -35.05 83.05
N ASN A 61 22.43 -35.98 82.39
CA ASN A 61 22.05 -37.27 82.96
C ASN A 61 23.00 -38.42 82.54
N ARG A 62 24.10 -38.15 81.83
CA ARG A 62 25.09 -39.17 81.43
C ARG A 62 26.24 -39.24 82.44
N PRO A 63 26.52 -40.42 83.05
CA PRO A 63 27.58 -40.56 84.04
C PRO A 63 28.97 -40.44 83.38
N GLY A 64 29.85 -39.62 83.98
CA GLY A 64 31.27 -39.48 83.57
C GLY A 64 31.61 -38.23 82.74
N ILE A 65 30.63 -37.42 82.34
CA ILE A 65 30.86 -36.13 81.67
C ILE A 65 30.43 -35.03 82.63
N GLU A 66 31.36 -34.17 83.07
CA GLU A 66 31.02 -32.97 83.82
C GLU A 66 30.52 -31.88 82.84
N PRO A 67 29.20 -31.60 82.78
CA PRO A 67 28.65 -30.76 81.70
C PRO A 67 29.23 -29.34 81.71
N GLY A 68 29.63 -28.87 82.89
CA GLY A 68 30.23 -27.55 83.09
C GLY A 68 31.62 -27.37 82.47
N GLU A 69 32.32 -28.46 82.11
CA GLU A 69 33.64 -28.41 81.48
C GLU A 69 33.58 -28.59 79.94
N THR A 70 32.41 -28.89 79.39
CA THR A 70 32.20 -28.95 77.94
C THR A 70 32.09 -27.57 77.30
N VAL A 71 32.12 -27.50 75.98
CA VAL A 71 31.91 -26.23 75.24
C VAL A 71 30.45 -25.74 75.28
N MET A 72 29.49 -26.58 75.71
CA MET A 72 28.07 -26.25 75.63
C MET A 72 27.63 -25.08 76.51
N PRO A 73 28.03 -24.93 77.79
CA PRO A 73 27.73 -23.72 78.56
C PRO A 73 28.22 -22.44 77.89
N ALA A 74 29.39 -22.48 77.24
CA ALA A 74 29.92 -21.33 76.51
C ALA A 74 29.09 -21.02 75.25
N LEU A 75 28.71 -22.05 74.48
CA LEU A 75 27.82 -21.91 73.32
C LEU A 75 26.42 -21.43 73.69
N ILE A 76 25.85 -21.90 74.81
CA ILE A 76 24.56 -21.45 75.33
C ILE A 76 24.63 -19.97 75.68
N VAL A 77 25.65 -19.54 76.43
CA VAL A 77 25.82 -18.13 76.82
C VAL A 77 26.06 -17.25 75.60
N LEU A 78 26.87 -17.71 74.65
CA LEU A 78 27.20 -16.96 73.44
C LEU A 78 25.99 -16.86 72.51
N ALA A 79 25.30 -17.96 72.24
CA ALA A 79 24.12 -17.97 71.38
C ALA A 79 22.94 -17.22 72.03
N ALA A 80 22.77 -17.31 73.35
CA ALA A 80 21.79 -16.48 74.09
C ALA A 80 22.14 -14.99 73.99
N GLY A 81 23.40 -14.65 74.24
CA GLY A 81 23.90 -13.28 74.14
C GLY A 81 23.70 -12.72 72.73
N SER A 82 24.09 -13.46 71.70
CA SER A 82 23.89 -13.08 70.30
C SER A 82 22.41 -12.97 69.94
N THR A 83 21.56 -13.90 70.37
CA THR A 83 20.11 -13.82 70.08
C THR A 83 19.49 -12.58 70.71
N ILE A 84 19.85 -12.26 71.95
CA ILE A 84 19.35 -11.06 72.65
C ILE A 84 19.91 -9.81 72.00
N ILE A 85 21.21 -9.76 71.72
CA ILE A 85 21.86 -8.61 71.09
C ILE A 85 21.25 -8.39 69.71
N PHE A 86 21.30 -9.37 68.80
CA PHE A 86 20.76 -9.21 67.45
C PHE A 86 19.23 -9.09 67.41
N GLY A 87 18.50 -9.65 68.38
CA GLY A 87 17.05 -9.49 68.49
C GLY A 87 16.61 -8.12 69.01
N ILE A 88 17.32 -7.56 70.00
CA ILE A 88 17.14 -6.16 70.38
C ILE A 88 17.60 -5.26 69.24
N TRP A 89 18.68 -5.64 68.56
CA TRP A 89 19.29 -4.82 67.52
C TRP A 89 18.49 -4.82 66.22
N SER A 90 17.78 -5.90 65.88
CA SER A 90 16.80 -5.90 64.78
C SER A 90 15.63 -4.94 65.05
N LEU A 91 15.25 -4.75 66.32
CA LEU A 91 14.22 -3.77 66.70
C LEU A 91 14.76 -2.33 66.64
N VAL A 92 16.06 -2.12 66.90
CA VAL A 92 16.70 -0.80 66.85
C VAL A 92 16.99 -0.37 65.41
N ILE A 93 17.53 -1.24 64.55
CA ILE A 93 17.84 -0.93 63.14
C ILE A 93 16.58 -0.64 62.32
N ALA A 94 15.44 -1.25 62.68
CA ALA A 94 14.14 -0.91 62.08
C ALA A 94 13.75 0.57 62.26
N ASN A 95 14.40 1.30 63.17
CA ASN A 95 14.21 2.72 63.44
C ASN A 95 15.54 3.52 63.41
N GLY A 96 16.60 2.95 62.82
CA GLY A 96 17.92 3.59 62.73
C GLY A 96 18.09 4.48 61.49
N PRO A 97 19.14 5.32 61.44
CA PRO A 97 19.44 6.20 60.31
C PRO A 97 19.88 5.40 59.07
N GLU A 98 19.53 5.89 57.86
CA GLU A 98 19.71 5.17 56.58
C GLU A 98 21.15 4.73 56.29
N LYS A 99 22.15 5.45 56.79
CA LYS A 99 23.59 5.17 56.56
C LYS A 99 24.24 4.24 57.60
N GLY A 100 23.53 3.88 58.66
CA GLY A 100 24.11 3.12 59.78
C GLY A 100 24.85 4.00 60.80
N TYR A 101 24.93 3.53 62.05
CA TYR A 101 25.31 4.37 63.20
C TYR A 101 26.80 4.75 63.24
N LEU A 102 27.72 3.94 62.68
CA LEU A 102 29.14 4.32 62.64
C LEU A 102 29.51 5.13 61.39
N ALA A 103 28.85 4.91 60.25
CA ALA A 103 29.08 5.70 59.05
C ALA A 103 28.69 7.17 59.26
N GLU A 104 27.66 7.43 60.07
CA GLU A 104 27.24 8.79 60.44
C GLU A 104 28.23 9.53 61.35
N ASN A 105 29.13 8.81 62.02
CA ASN A 105 30.07 9.39 63.00
C ASN A 105 31.56 9.25 62.61
N ILE A 106 31.89 8.47 61.58
CA ILE A 106 33.27 8.16 61.16
C ILE A 106 33.39 8.24 59.63
N ASP A 107 33.88 9.38 59.13
CA ASP A 107 33.93 9.74 57.71
C ASP A 107 34.58 8.69 56.76
N PRO A 108 35.68 7.99 57.13
CA PRO A 108 36.29 6.99 56.24
C PRO A 108 35.37 5.81 55.91
N ILE A 109 34.43 5.46 56.80
CA ILE A 109 33.50 4.35 56.60
C ILE A 109 32.35 4.77 55.67
N ALA A 110 31.89 6.03 55.78
CA ALA A 110 30.90 6.61 54.86
C ALA A 110 31.42 6.67 53.41
N GLN A 111 32.71 6.97 53.19
CA GLN A 111 33.30 7.02 51.84
C GLN A 111 33.40 5.64 51.17
N ILE A 112 33.68 4.59 51.96
CA ILE A 112 33.72 3.21 51.46
C ILE A 112 32.30 2.76 51.06
N GLN A 113 31.28 3.07 51.85
CA GLN A 113 29.88 2.76 51.52
C GLN A 113 29.41 3.49 50.25
N ALA A 114 29.72 4.78 50.12
CA ALA A 114 29.38 5.59 48.95
C ALA A 114 30.07 5.10 47.66
N SER A 115 31.36 4.72 47.74
CA SER A 115 32.14 4.29 46.57
C SER A 115 31.85 2.84 46.13
N LEU A 116 31.45 1.96 47.05
CA LEU A 116 31.15 0.55 46.71
C LEU A 116 29.74 0.34 46.18
N LEU A 117 28.79 1.21 46.50
CA LEU A 117 27.38 0.92 46.24
C LEU A 117 26.69 1.84 45.24
N ASN A 118 26.94 3.15 45.11
CA ASN A 118 26.32 4.07 44.11
C ASN A 118 24.83 3.81 43.68
N LEU A 119 24.06 3.09 44.49
CA LEU A 119 22.74 2.52 44.17
C LEU A 119 21.62 3.44 44.65
N GLU A 120 21.92 4.43 45.50
CA GLU A 120 20.91 5.38 45.98
C GLU A 120 20.45 6.32 44.85
N GLU A 121 21.37 6.79 44.00
CA GLU A 121 21.05 7.64 42.85
C GLU A 121 20.29 6.84 41.78
N ASP A 122 20.83 5.70 41.36
CA ASP A 122 20.19 4.83 40.36
C ASP A 122 18.82 4.29 40.83
N VAL A 123 18.64 3.94 42.11
CA VAL A 123 17.34 3.45 42.63
C VAL A 123 16.34 4.59 42.84
N ALA A 124 16.78 5.79 43.20
CA ALA A 124 15.91 6.96 43.27
C ALA A 124 15.43 7.37 41.88
N GLU A 125 16.34 7.42 40.91
CA GLU A 125 16.03 7.69 39.50
C GLU A 125 15.09 6.63 38.93
N ILE A 126 15.37 5.33 39.15
CA ILE A 126 14.47 4.25 38.72
C ILE A 126 13.09 4.37 39.37
N LYS A 127 12.99 4.74 40.65
CA LYS A 127 11.70 4.92 41.33
C LYS A 127 10.93 6.12 40.76
N GLU A 128 11.62 7.22 40.48
CA GLU A 128 11.04 8.42 39.87
C GLU A 128 10.56 8.13 38.45
N THR A 129 11.41 7.51 37.61
CA THR A 129 11.04 7.08 36.25
C THR A 129 9.93 6.03 36.27
N THR A 130 9.89 5.12 37.26
CA THR A 130 8.81 4.14 37.39
C THR A 130 7.49 4.81 37.80
N ALA A 131 7.54 5.82 38.68
CA ALA A 131 6.36 6.59 39.07
C ALA A 131 5.83 7.42 37.89
N GLU A 132 6.71 8.10 37.15
CA GLU A 132 6.36 8.85 35.94
C GLU A 132 5.82 7.91 34.84
N THR A 133 6.40 6.72 34.68
CA THR A 133 5.89 5.69 33.75
C THR A 133 4.52 5.20 34.17
N ALA A 134 4.26 5.01 35.47
CA ALA A 134 2.95 4.60 35.96
C ALA A 134 1.89 5.69 35.72
N GLU A 135 2.21 6.95 35.96
CA GLU A 135 1.34 8.11 35.69
C GLU A 135 1.07 8.27 34.17
N ASN A 136 2.09 8.09 33.34
CA ASN A 136 1.95 8.12 31.88
C ASN A 136 1.07 6.97 31.37
N VAL A 137 1.21 5.76 31.93
CA VAL A 137 0.36 4.61 31.58
C VAL A 137 -1.09 4.85 32.01
N GLU A 138 -1.32 5.45 33.18
CA GLU A 138 -2.67 5.84 33.63
C GLU A 138 -3.27 6.91 32.70
N THR A 139 -2.49 7.91 32.31
CA THR A 139 -2.91 8.96 31.36
C THR A 139 -3.20 8.38 29.96
N ILE A 140 -2.39 7.43 29.49
CA ILE A 140 -2.65 6.75 28.21
C ILE A 140 -3.93 5.93 28.30
N ALA A 141 -4.17 5.24 29.41
CA ALA A 141 -5.41 4.48 29.61
C ALA A 141 -6.65 5.39 29.64
N THR A 142 -6.57 6.56 30.27
CA THR A 142 -7.67 7.54 30.24
C THR A 142 -7.87 8.11 28.84
N VAL A 143 -6.80 8.50 28.14
CA VAL A 143 -6.90 9.01 26.76
C VAL A 143 -7.46 7.95 25.81
N GLN A 144 -7.09 6.68 25.97
CA GLN A 144 -7.63 5.60 25.16
C GLN A 144 -9.13 5.37 25.42
N SER A 145 -9.56 5.46 26.68
CA SER A 145 -10.98 5.42 27.05
C SER A 145 -11.74 6.62 26.44
N ASP A 146 -11.20 7.83 26.54
CA ASP A 146 -11.81 9.04 26.00
C ASP A 146 -11.91 8.99 24.46
N ILE A 147 -10.88 8.46 23.78
CA ILE A 147 -10.90 8.25 22.32
C ILE A 147 -11.96 7.20 21.94
N GLN A 148 -12.05 6.10 22.69
CA GLN A 148 -13.05 5.07 22.41
C GLN A 148 -14.47 5.63 22.60
N GLU A 149 -14.73 6.32 23.71
CA GLU A 149 -16.00 6.98 23.98
C GLU A 149 -16.32 8.04 22.92
N THR A 150 -15.35 8.88 22.53
CA THR A 150 -15.52 9.88 21.46
C THR A 150 -15.79 9.22 20.11
N THR A 151 -15.19 8.06 19.82
CA THR A 151 -15.38 7.32 18.57
C THR A 151 -16.77 6.67 18.52
N GLU A 152 -17.21 6.08 19.63
CA GLU A 152 -18.56 5.52 19.78
C GLU A 152 -19.63 6.63 19.71
N ASP A 153 -19.39 7.78 20.35
CA ASP A 153 -20.26 8.97 20.25
C ASP A 153 -20.27 9.54 18.83
N THR A 154 -19.13 9.58 18.15
CA THR A 154 -19.07 10.04 16.75
C THR A 154 -19.80 9.09 15.82
N ALA A 155 -19.60 7.77 15.96
CA ALA A 155 -20.31 6.76 15.18
C ALA A 155 -21.82 6.82 15.44
N SER A 156 -22.23 6.93 16.70
CA SER A 156 -23.63 7.10 17.12
C SER A 156 -24.25 8.39 16.58
N ASN A 157 -23.50 9.51 16.61
CA ASN A 157 -23.95 10.78 16.04
C ASN A 157 -24.04 10.72 14.52
N VAL A 158 -23.11 10.05 13.83
CA VAL A 158 -23.16 9.83 12.38
C VAL A 158 -24.34 8.94 12.01
N GLU A 159 -24.58 7.86 12.75
CA GLU A 159 -25.72 6.97 12.55
C GLU A 159 -27.05 7.69 12.87
N ALA A 160 -27.09 8.55 13.89
CA ALA A 160 -28.24 9.37 14.23
C ALA A 160 -28.50 10.49 13.21
N ILE A 161 -27.45 11.11 12.64
CA ILE A 161 -27.56 12.07 11.55
C ILE A 161 -28.02 11.35 10.27
N ALA A 162 -27.45 10.20 9.93
CA ALA A 162 -27.88 9.39 8.80
C ALA A 162 -29.33 8.90 8.98
N THR A 163 -29.72 8.52 10.20
CA THR A 163 -31.09 8.10 10.52
C THR A 163 -32.06 9.28 10.47
N ALA A 164 -31.70 10.43 11.05
CA ALA A 164 -32.51 11.65 11.01
C ALA A 164 -32.62 12.23 9.59
N GLN A 165 -31.57 12.13 8.79
CA GLN A 165 -31.62 12.39 7.36
C GLN A 165 -32.51 11.37 6.66
N SER A 166 -32.42 10.06 6.94
CA SER A 166 -33.27 9.02 6.31
C SER A 166 -34.76 9.12 6.70
N GLN A 167 -35.07 9.55 7.93
CA GLN A 167 -36.43 9.76 8.40
C GLN A 167 -36.99 11.09 7.90
N GLY A 168 -36.19 12.15 7.91
CA GLY A 168 -36.51 13.38 7.18
C GLY A 168 -36.70 13.13 5.68
N PHE A 169 -35.94 12.19 5.10
CA PHE A 169 -35.96 11.78 3.69
C PHE A 169 -37.25 11.05 3.31
N ALA A 170 -37.69 10.07 4.09
CA ALA A 170 -38.95 9.37 3.84
C ALA A 170 -40.15 10.33 3.93
N ASP A 171 -40.12 11.26 4.89
CA ASP A 171 -41.14 12.29 5.05
C ASP A 171 -41.08 13.34 3.93
N ILE A 172 -39.87 13.74 3.49
CA ILE A 172 -39.66 14.64 2.34
C ILE A 172 -40.21 14.03 1.06
N GLN A 173 -39.89 12.77 0.80
CA GLN A 173 -40.25 12.07 -0.42
C GLN A 173 -41.77 11.78 -0.49
N ALA A 174 -42.37 11.36 0.63
CA ALA A 174 -43.81 11.17 0.72
C ALA A 174 -44.58 12.50 0.61
N ALA A 175 -44.11 13.55 1.29
CA ALA A 175 -44.70 14.88 1.19
C ALA A 175 -44.60 15.41 -0.25
N PHE A 176 -43.43 15.31 -0.87
CA PHE A 176 -43.20 15.73 -2.25
C PHE A 176 -44.06 14.95 -3.25
N ALA A 177 -44.10 13.62 -3.15
CA ALA A 177 -44.95 12.78 -4.01
C ALA A 177 -46.43 13.16 -3.88
N SER A 178 -46.90 13.47 -2.66
CA SER A 178 -48.27 13.92 -2.43
C SER A 178 -48.55 15.29 -3.08
N LEU A 179 -47.61 16.24 -2.95
CA LEU A 179 -47.72 17.58 -3.52
C LEU A 179 -47.68 17.56 -5.05
N GLN A 180 -46.77 16.78 -5.63
CA GLN A 180 -46.71 16.56 -7.08
C GLN A 180 -47.99 15.93 -7.62
N ALA A 181 -48.54 14.91 -6.95
CA ALA A 181 -49.80 14.29 -7.37
C ALA A 181 -50.98 15.28 -7.38
N SER A 182 -50.96 16.27 -6.47
CA SER A 182 -51.99 17.31 -6.41
C SER A 182 -51.86 18.36 -7.52
N GLN A 183 -50.68 18.50 -8.13
CA GLN A 183 -50.30 19.56 -9.07
C GLN A 183 -50.71 20.98 -8.64
N THR A 184 -50.86 21.20 -7.34
CA THR A 184 -51.33 22.47 -6.77
C THR A 184 -50.13 23.25 -6.25
N LEU A 185 -50.08 24.55 -6.57
CA LEU A 185 -49.04 25.43 -6.06
C LEU A 185 -49.31 25.76 -4.59
N VAL A 186 -48.26 25.75 -3.78
CA VAL A 186 -48.30 26.24 -2.40
C VAL A 186 -48.03 27.75 -2.43
N GLU A 187 -48.99 28.58 -2.01
CA GLU A 187 -48.89 30.04 -2.16
C GLU A 187 -47.77 30.67 -1.31
N ASN A 188 -47.43 30.09 -0.15
CA ASN A 188 -46.36 30.54 0.73
C ASN A 188 -45.53 29.32 1.19
N PRO A 189 -44.60 28.83 0.36
CA PRO A 189 -43.77 27.68 0.74
C PRO A 189 -42.82 28.04 1.89
N GLU A 190 -42.81 27.23 2.95
CA GLU A 190 -41.96 27.43 4.14
C GLU A 190 -40.98 26.26 4.34
N THR A 191 -41.20 25.15 3.64
CA THR A 191 -40.39 23.94 3.73
C THR A 191 -39.67 23.64 2.41
N PRO A 192 -38.50 22.97 2.44
CA PRO A 192 -37.78 22.64 1.21
C PRO A 192 -38.63 21.79 0.25
N GLN A 193 -39.49 20.91 0.76
CA GLN A 193 -40.40 20.10 -0.04
C GLN A 193 -41.39 20.94 -0.85
N GLU A 194 -41.97 21.97 -0.23
CA GLU A 194 -42.93 22.87 -0.87
C GLU A 194 -42.24 23.73 -1.92
N TRP A 195 -41.06 24.27 -1.61
CA TRP A 195 -40.24 25.02 -2.56
C TRP A 195 -39.88 24.18 -3.80
N TYR A 196 -39.35 22.98 -3.60
CA TYR A 196 -38.99 22.09 -4.70
C TYR A 196 -40.22 21.60 -5.49
N SER A 197 -41.32 21.27 -4.81
CA SER A 197 -42.58 20.91 -5.48
C SER A 197 -43.10 22.05 -6.36
N ASN A 198 -43.12 23.28 -5.84
CA ASN A 198 -43.50 24.46 -6.62
C ASN A 198 -42.58 24.64 -7.84
N ALA A 199 -41.27 24.49 -7.66
CA ALA A 199 -40.30 24.60 -8.76
C ALA A 199 -40.60 23.61 -9.89
N ARG A 200 -40.90 22.34 -9.55
CA ARG A 200 -41.28 21.32 -10.54
C ARG A 200 -42.61 21.62 -11.22
N ILE A 201 -43.62 22.07 -10.48
CA ILE A 201 -44.93 22.44 -11.05
C ILE A 201 -44.78 23.62 -12.02
N TYR A 202 -44.02 24.67 -11.64
CA TYR A 202 -43.74 25.80 -12.52
C TYR A 202 -43.00 25.36 -13.78
N GLN A 203 -41.97 24.51 -13.64
CA GLN A 203 -41.21 23.97 -14.77
C GLN A 203 -42.10 23.16 -15.73
N LEU A 204 -42.98 22.28 -15.22
CA LEU A 204 -43.93 21.50 -16.02
C LEU A 204 -44.95 22.40 -16.75
N ARG A 205 -45.30 23.55 -16.18
CA ARG A 205 -46.17 24.56 -16.80
C ARG A 205 -45.45 25.47 -17.79
N GLY A 206 -44.12 25.34 -17.91
CA GLY A 206 -43.28 26.20 -18.74
C GLY A 206 -43.05 27.61 -18.16
N ASP A 207 -43.37 27.82 -16.89
CA ASP A 207 -43.16 29.08 -16.18
C ASP A 207 -41.74 29.12 -15.59
N THR A 208 -40.76 29.34 -16.45
CA THR A 208 -39.35 29.19 -16.11
C THR A 208 -38.86 30.20 -15.08
N ALA A 209 -39.38 31.43 -15.09
CA ALA A 209 -39.00 32.47 -14.14
C ALA A 209 -39.41 32.10 -12.71
N ASN A 210 -40.65 31.67 -12.51
CA ASN A 210 -41.12 31.23 -11.20
C ASN A 210 -40.49 29.90 -10.78
N ALA A 211 -40.17 29.02 -11.73
CA ALA A 211 -39.42 27.79 -11.45
C ALA A 211 -38.03 28.11 -10.89
N ILE A 212 -37.27 29.01 -11.53
CA ILE A 212 -35.96 29.48 -11.06
C ILE A 212 -36.09 30.02 -9.64
N THR A 213 -36.98 30.99 -9.39
CA THR A 213 -37.16 31.56 -8.04
C THR A 213 -37.52 30.50 -7.00
N ALA A 214 -38.33 29.50 -7.35
CA ALA A 214 -38.68 28.43 -6.44
C ALA A 214 -37.52 27.47 -6.15
N TYR A 215 -36.66 27.18 -7.13
CA TYR A 215 -35.40 26.46 -6.90
C TYR A 215 -34.45 27.24 -6.00
N GLU A 216 -34.32 28.55 -6.22
CA GLU A 216 -33.48 29.40 -5.36
C GLU A 216 -33.95 29.36 -3.91
N GLY A 217 -35.27 29.45 -3.67
CA GLY A 217 -35.84 29.29 -2.34
C GLY A 217 -35.57 27.91 -1.71
N TYR A 218 -35.49 26.84 -2.50
CA TYR A 218 -35.10 25.52 -2.03
C TYR A 218 -33.61 25.46 -1.60
N PHE A 219 -32.71 26.13 -2.33
CA PHE A 219 -31.28 26.07 -2.04
C PHE A 219 -30.86 26.82 -0.77
N GLU A 220 -31.67 27.75 -0.27
CA GLU A 220 -31.46 28.42 1.02
C GLU A 220 -31.39 27.44 2.21
N PHE A 221 -31.92 26.22 2.05
CA PHE A 221 -31.87 25.18 3.08
C PHE A 221 -30.55 24.39 3.10
N GLY A 222 -29.67 24.57 2.11
CA GLY A 222 -28.34 23.94 2.09
C GLY A 222 -28.35 22.40 2.02
N LEU A 223 -29.39 21.81 1.42
CA LEU A 223 -29.53 20.35 1.33
C LEU A 223 -28.79 19.80 0.10
N GLU A 224 -28.03 18.72 0.30
CA GLU A 224 -27.17 18.09 -0.71
C GLU A 224 -27.89 17.10 -1.65
N TYR A 225 -29.20 17.23 -1.82
CA TYR A 225 -29.91 16.37 -2.77
C TYR A 225 -29.56 16.75 -4.20
N VAL A 226 -29.16 15.79 -5.03
CA VAL A 226 -28.64 16.01 -6.38
C VAL A 226 -29.71 16.46 -7.37
N ASP A 227 -30.92 15.88 -7.31
CA ASP A 227 -31.98 16.14 -8.30
C ASP A 227 -32.34 17.62 -8.47
N PRO A 228 -32.60 18.39 -7.40
CA PRO A 228 -32.91 19.82 -7.53
C PRO A 228 -31.80 20.59 -8.23
N TYR A 229 -30.52 20.30 -7.96
CA TYR A 229 -29.41 20.98 -8.64
C TYR A 229 -29.31 20.57 -10.11
N LEU A 230 -29.50 19.29 -10.45
CA LEU A 230 -29.49 18.85 -11.85
C LEU A 230 -30.61 19.50 -12.67
N GLU A 231 -31.82 19.56 -12.10
CA GLU A 231 -32.97 20.17 -12.76
C GLU A 231 -32.80 21.68 -12.92
N TYR A 232 -32.34 22.35 -11.87
CA TYR A 232 -32.04 23.78 -11.90
C TYR A 232 -30.94 24.10 -12.91
N THR A 233 -29.85 23.32 -12.91
CA THR A 233 -28.75 23.47 -13.87
C THR A 233 -29.23 23.29 -15.30
N SER A 234 -30.07 22.27 -15.56
CA SER A 234 -30.63 22.02 -16.88
C SER A 234 -31.54 23.17 -17.35
N LEU A 235 -32.36 23.70 -16.44
CA LEU A 235 -33.21 24.85 -16.70
C LEU A 235 -32.38 26.09 -17.05
N LEU A 236 -31.37 26.42 -16.24
CA LEU A 236 -30.49 27.56 -16.49
C LEU A 236 -29.69 27.41 -17.79
N LYS A 237 -29.18 26.22 -18.10
CA LYS A 237 -28.50 25.98 -19.38
C LYS A 237 -29.42 26.29 -20.56
N ALA A 238 -30.70 25.93 -20.46
CA ALA A 238 -31.69 26.18 -21.50
C ALA A 238 -32.10 27.65 -21.61
N THR A 239 -32.17 28.39 -20.50
CA THR A 239 -32.66 29.79 -20.48
C THR A 239 -31.55 30.83 -20.57
N GLU A 240 -30.40 30.59 -19.96
CA GLU A 240 -29.30 31.55 -19.79
C GLU A 240 -27.99 31.11 -20.47
N GLY A 241 -27.88 29.83 -20.86
CA GLY A 241 -26.68 29.26 -21.47
C GLY A 241 -25.64 28.77 -20.46
N VAL A 242 -24.71 27.94 -20.95
CA VAL A 242 -23.73 27.22 -20.10
C VAL A 242 -22.81 28.17 -19.33
N ALA A 243 -22.25 29.19 -20.01
CA ALA A 243 -21.30 30.12 -19.38
C ALA A 243 -21.92 30.87 -18.20
N ARG A 244 -23.17 31.33 -18.35
CA ARG A 244 -23.88 32.03 -17.27
C ARG A 244 -24.31 31.06 -16.16
N THR A 245 -24.75 29.86 -16.52
CA THR A 245 -25.05 28.80 -15.54
C THR A 245 -23.82 28.49 -14.68
N ARG A 246 -22.65 28.33 -15.31
CA ARG A 246 -21.37 28.10 -14.62
C ARG A 246 -21.04 29.22 -13.65
N GLN A 247 -21.20 30.48 -14.05
CA GLN A 247 -21.02 31.62 -13.16
C GLN A 247 -21.97 31.56 -11.96
N MET A 248 -23.26 31.33 -12.18
CA MET A 248 -24.26 31.26 -11.11
C MET A 248 -24.04 30.10 -10.14
N MET A 249 -23.53 28.96 -10.61
CA MET A 249 -23.16 27.83 -9.75
C MET A 249 -21.88 28.13 -8.97
N SER A 250 -20.91 28.79 -9.59
CA SER A 250 -19.69 29.24 -8.92
C SER A 250 -19.97 30.26 -7.82
N ASP A 251 -20.86 31.23 -8.06
CA ASP A 251 -21.25 32.23 -7.06
C ASP A 251 -21.91 31.55 -5.85
N ARG A 252 -22.80 30.58 -6.09
CA ARG A 252 -23.42 29.78 -5.02
C ARG A 252 -22.42 28.92 -4.24
N LEU A 253 -21.46 28.29 -4.93
CA LEU A 253 -20.42 27.53 -4.26
C LEU A 253 -19.54 28.45 -3.40
N ASN A 254 -19.29 29.69 -3.82
CA ASN A 254 -18.56 30.66 -2.99
C ASN A 254 -19.35 31.06 -1.73
N GLU A 255 -20.69 31.10 -1.82
CA GLU A 255 -21.58 31.36 -0.68
C GLU A 255 -21.71 30.15 0.26
N ASN A 256 -21.58 28.92 -0.28
CA ASN A 256 -21.57 27.67 0.49
C ASN A 256 -20.40 26.75 0.05
N PRO A 257 -19.16 27.03 0.51
CA PRO A 257 -17.95 26.33 0.04
C PRO A 257 -17.88 24.84 0.35
N ASP A 258 -18.66 24.38 1.34
CA ASP A 258 -18.66 22.99 1.79
C ASP A 258 -19.65 22.11 1.01
N SER A 259 -20.43 22.69 0.07
CA SER A 259 -21.41 21.95 -0.72
C SER A 259 -20.75 21.08 -1.79
N LYS A 260 -20.75 19.77 -1.54
CA LYS A 260 -20.19 18.76 -2.44
C LYS A 260 -20.99 18.68 -3.75
N THR A 261 -22.31 18.85 -3.69
CA THR A 261 -23.21 18.81 -4.84
C THR A 261 -22.99 20.01 -5.75
N LEU A 262 -22.86 21.23 -5.22
CA LEU A 262 -22.52 22.40 -6.02
C LEU A 262 -21.15 22.26 -6.70
N ASP A 263 -20.17 21.71 -5.99
CA ASP A 263 -18.82 21.49 -6.53
C ASP A 263 -18.84 20.47 -7.67
N MET A 264 -19.56 19.36 -7.51
CA MET A 264 -19.77 18.35 -8.55
C MET A 264 -20.47 18.94 -9.77
N ILE A 265 -21.57 19.66 -9.58
CA ILE A 265 -22.32 20.32 -10.66
C ILE A 265 -21.44 21.32 -11.40
N LEU A 266 -20.63 22.10 -10.70
CA LEU A 266 -19.68 23.01 -11.32
C LEU A 266 -18.64 22.25 -12.15
N GLY A 267 -18.18 21.08 -11.66
CA GLY A 267 -17.32 20.15 -12.37
C GLY A 267 -17.86 19.72 -13.72
N THR A 268 -19.16 19.51 -13.88
CA THR A 268 -19.75 19.10 -15.16
C THR A 268 -19.97 20.25 -16.16
N LEU A 269 -19.72 21.51 -15.75
CA LEU A 269 -19.97 22.70 -16.55
C LEU A 269 -18.73 23.31 -17.23
N PHE A 270 -17.54 22.73 -17.04
CA PHE A 270 -16.35 23.17 -17.76
C PHE A 270 -16.39 22.78 -19.24
N ASP A 271 -15.85 23.66 -20.09
CA ASP A 271 -15.87 23.49 -21.53
C ASP A 271 -14.92 22.36 -21.95
N LEU A 272 -13.76 22.28 -21.30
CA LEU A 272 -12.71 21.33 -21.61
C LEU A 272 -12.87 20.02 -20.80
N PRO A 273 -12.83 18.84 -21.43
CA PRO A 273 -12.91 17.55 -20.74
C PRO A 273 -11.87 17.39 -19.61
N GLU A 274 -10.64 17.82 -19.84
CA GLU A 274 -9.54 17.76 -18.87
C GLU A 274 -9.83 18.60 -17.61
N GLU A 275 -10.51 19.74 -17.75
CA GLU A 275 -10.93 20.57 -16.61
C GLU A 275 -12.06 19.90 -15.81
N ARG A 276 -12.99 19.21 -16.51
CA ARG A 276 -14.07 18.44 -15.85
C ARG A 276 -13.50 17.26 -15.06
N LEU A 277 -12.65 16.46 -15.69
CA LEU A 277 -11.97 15.32 -15.04
C LEU A 277 -11.18 15.78 -13.82
N ALA A 278 -10.27 16.75 -13.98
CA ALA A 278 -9.42 17.21 -12.88
C ALA A 278 -10.23 17.72 -11.67
N ARG A 279 -11.35 18.40 -11.91
CA ARG A 279 -12.20 18.88 -10.82
C ARG A 279 -12.97 17.75 -10.13
N LEU A 280 -13.56 16.83 -10.91
CA LEU A 280 -14.30 15.69 -10.35
C LEU A 280 -13.38 14.72 -9.60
N GLU A 281 -12.18 14.45 -10.12
CA GLU A 281 -11.13 13.68 -9.43
C GLU A 281 -10.74 14.34 -8.11
N SER A 282 -10.50 15.66 -8.11
CA SER A 282 -10.19 16.40 -6.89
C SER A 282 -11.32 16.34 -5.86
N LEU A 283 -12.58 16.36 -6.30
CA LEU A 283 -13.72 16.22 -5.41
C LEU A 283 -13.84 14.79 -4.87
N ALA A 284 -13.69 13.77 -5.71
CA ALA A 284 -13.70 12.36 -5.30
C ALA A 284 -12.62 12.06 -4.24
N GLN A 285 -11.43 12.65 -4.38
CA GLN A 285 -10.34 12.52 -3.40
C GLN A 285 -10.67 13.20 -2.06
N ARG A 286 -11.30 14.38 -2.08
CA ARG A 286 -11.65 15.14 -0.87
C ARG A 286 -12.91 14.64 -0.18
N ALA A 287 -13.80 13.99 -0.92
CA ALA A 287 -15.08 13.48 -0.45
C ALA A 287 -15.31 12.03 -0.92
N PRO A 288 -14.54 11.07 -0.41
CA PRO A 288 -14.62 9.67 -0.86
C PRO A 288 -15.95 8.98 -0.50
N ASP A 289 -16.73 9.56 0.42
CA ASP A 289 -18.05 9.12 0.83
C ASP A 289 -19.19 9.67 -0.04
N PHE A 290 -18.92 10.67 -0.88
CA PHE A 290 -19.92 11.34 -1.69
C PHE A 290 -20.11 10.63 -3.02
N ALA A 291 -20.84 9.51 -2.99
CA ALA A 291 -21.00 8.63 -4.15
C ALA A 291 -21.45 9.31 -5.46
N PRO A 292 -22.28 10.38 -5.48
CA PRO A 292 -22.65 11.06 -6.72
C PRO A 292 -21.48 11.52 -7.59
N VAL A 293 -20.33 11.90 -6.98
CA VAL A 293 -19.16 12.31 -7.77
C VAL A 293 -18.58 11.17 -8.60
N PHE A 294 -18.61 9.94 -8.10
CA PHE A 294 -18.09 8.78 -8.83
C PHE A 294 -18.98 8.41 -10.02
N TYR A 295 -20.29 8.67 -9.93
CA TYR A 295 -21.17 8.55 -11.09
C TYR A 295 -20.78 9.54 -12.19
N GLU A 296 -20.68 10.84 -11.88
CA GLU A 296 -20.32 11.87 -12.87
C GLU A 296 -18.89 11.67 -13.41
N LEU A 297 -17.93 11.32 -12.54
CA LEU A 297 -16.54 11.04 -12.92
C LEU A 297 -16.46 9.84 -13.88
N GLY A 298 -17.16 8.75 -13.60
CA GLY A 298 -17.19 7.58 -14.48
C GLY A 298 -17.85 7.88 -15.83
N GLN A 299 -18.83 8.79 -15.88
CA GLN A 299 -19.42 9.26 -17.13
C GLN A 299 -18.46 10.13 -17.95
N GLU A 300 -17.60 10.93 -17.30
CA GLU A 300 -16.53 11.65 -17.98
C GLU A 300 -15.45 10.70 -18.52
N TYR A 301 -15.00 9.71 -17.75
CA TYR A 301 -14.11 8.66 -18.29
C TYR A 301 -14.74 7.90 -19.45
N THR A 302 -16.03 7.58 -19.37
CA THR A 302 -16.76 6.96 -20.47
C THR A 302 -16.78 7.85 -21.72
N SER A 303 -16.86 9.17 -21.55
CA SER A 303 -16.81 10.12 -22.64
C SER A 303 -15.39 10.25 -23.22
N ALA A 304 -14.37 10.22 -22.36
CA ALA A 304 -12.97 10.15 -22.76
C ALA A 304 -12.68 8.88 -23.59
N LEU A 305 -13.19 7.72 -23.16
CA LEU A 305 -13.06 6.44 -23.89
C LEU A 305 -13.67 6.47 -25.29
N ARG A 306 -14.73 7.24 -25.51
CA ARG A 306 -15.32 7.42 -26.85
C ARG A 306 -14.43 8.27 -27.75
N ALA A 307 -13.62 9.17 -27.18
CA ALA A 307 -12.68 10.01 -27.92
C ALA A 307 -11.36 9.28 -28.17
N ASN A 308 -10.77 8.71 -27.12
CA ASN A 308 -9.54 7.94 -27.12
C ASN A 308 -9.74 6.70 -26.26
N ASN A 309 -9.86 5.53 -26.91
CA ASN A 309 -10.04 4.27 -26.21
C ASN A 309 -8.67 3.75 -25.78
N THR A 310 -8.24 4.05 -24.55
CA THR A 310 -6.97 3.59 -23.96
C THR A 310 -7.20 2.64 -22.79
N GLN A 311 -6.24 1.77 -22.47
CA GLN A 311 -6.36 0.85 -21.34
C GLN A 311 -6.44 1.61 -20.01
N ASN A 312 -5.63 2.65 -19.84
CA ASN A 312 -5.62 3.47 -18.63
C ASN A 312 -7.00 4.07 -18.32
N LEU A 313 -7.68 4.65 -19.32
CA LEU A 313 -9.01 5.22 -19.15
C LEU A 313 -10.06 4.18 -18.79
N ARG A 314 -9.91 2.94 -19.27
CA ARG A 314 -10.83 1.86 -18.91
C ARG A 314 -10.63 1.42 -17.48
N ASP A 315 -9.38 1.31 -17.04
CA ASP A 315 -9.07 0.95 -15.66
C ASP A 315 -9.60 2.02 -14.70
N GLN A 316 -9.39 3.30 -15.01
CA GLN A 316 -9.95 4.42 -14.26
C GLN A 316 -11.48 4.41 -14.22
N GLN A 317 -12.14 4.17 -15.36
CA GLN A 317 -13.60 4.03 -15.44
C GLN A 317 -14.09 2.87 -14.57
N ALA A 318 -13.47 1.70 -14.71
CA ALA A 318 -13.86 0.48 -14.01
C ALA A 318 -13.69 0.63 -12.49
N GLU A 319 -12.57 1.17 -12.02
CA GLU A 319 -12.31 1.44 -10.61
C GLU A 319 -13.30 2.46 -10.04
N THR A 320 -13.59 3.52 -10.80
CA THR A 320 -14.56 4.56 -10.41
C THR A 320 -15.95 3.98 -10.22
N PHE A 321 -16.43 3.18 -11.18
CA PHE A 321 -17.75 2.54 -11.07
C PHE A 321 -17.79 1.41 -10.03
N ALA A 322 -16.70 0.67 -9.83
CA ALA A 322 -16.59 -0.29 -8.73
C ALA A 322 -16.73 0.42 -7.36
N THR A 323 -16.10 1.59 -7.21
CA THR A 323 -16.23 2.42 -6.02
C THR A 323 -17.66 2.90 -5.82
N LEU A 324 -18.32 3.39 -6.89
CA LEU A 324 -19.74 3.77 -6.86
C LEU A 324 -20.63 2.62 -6.36
N PHE A 325 -20.46 1.41 -6.91
CA PHE A 325 -21.24 0.25 -6.49
C PHE A 325 -20.98 -0.13 -5.02
N SER A 326 -19.73 -0.08 -4.57
CA SER A 326 -19.39 -0.33 -3.16
C SER A 326 -20.03 0.68 -2.21
N LEU A 327 -20.14 1.95 -2.60
CA LEU A 327 -20.82 2.98 -1.81
C LEU A 327 -22.35 2.77 -1.81
N GLU A 328 -22.92 2.31 -2.91
CA GLU A 328 -24.37 2.01 -2.97
C GLU A 328 -24.77 0.78 -2.13
N GLU A 329 -23.88 -0.17 -1.86
CA GLU A 329 -24.15 -1.22 -0.87
C GLU A 329 -24.54 -0.64 0.51
N GLN A 330 -24.06 0.57 0.80
CA GLN A 330 -24.38 1.36 2.00
C GLN A 330 -25.42 2.46 1.74
N GLN A 331 -26.08 2.44 0.58
CA GLN A 331 -27.06 3.44 0.11
C GLN A 331 -26.49 4.86 0.02
N GLN A 332 -25.16 5.00 -0.12
CA GLN A 332 -24.50 6.30 -0.15
C GLN A 332 -24.60 6.99 -1.51
N TYR A 333 -25.15 6.35 -2.55
CA TYR A 333 -25.50 7.03 -3.80
C TYR A 333 -26.97 7.42 -3.79
N SER A 334 -27.86 6.44 -3.63
CA SER A 334 -29.30 6.67 -3.72
C SER A 334 -29.80 7.64 -2.64
N SER A 335 -29.17 7.73 -1.46
CA SER A 335 -29.53 8.67 -0.38
C SER A 335 -29.46 10.14 -0.79
N PHE A 336 -28.63 10.51 -1.77
CA PHE A 336 -28.55 11.87 -2.29
C PHE A 336 -29.63 12.22 -3.33
N PHE A 337 -30.54 11.30 -3.65
CA PHE A 337 -31.59 11.52 -4.65
C PHE A 337 -32.96 11.57 -3.98
N ILE A 338 -33.73 12.63 -4.24
CA ILE A 338 -35.15 12.71 -3.86
C ILE A 338 -35.95 11.73 -4.73
N ASP A 339 -35.58 11.59 -6.00
CA ASP A 339 -36.17 10.60 -6.90
C ASP A 339 -35.31 9.32 -6.96
N LYS A 340 -35.69 8.30 -6.17
CA LYS A 340 -34.99 7.01 -6.15
C LYS A 340 -35.04 6.28 -7.49
N SER A 341 -36.06 6.53 -8.30
CA SER A 341 -36.16 5.87 -9.60
C SER A 341 -35.06 6.35 -10.54
N ARG A 342 -34.73 7.64 -10.49
CA ARG A 342 -33.60 8.21 -11.24
C ARG A 342 -32.26 7.67 -10.77
N ALA A 343 -32.05 7.55 -9.46
CA ALA A 343 -30.83 6.93 -8.92
C ALA A 343 -30.68 5.49 -9.41
N GLN A 344 -31.77 4.71 -9.43
CA GLN A 344 -31.74 3.35 -9.95
C GLN A 344 -31.46 3.31 -11.46
N GLU A 345 -32.11 4.16 -12.25
CA GLU A 345 -31.86 4.26 -13.70
C GLU A 345 -30.39 4.56 -14.00
N ASN A 346 -29.77 5.45 -13.22
CA ASN A 346 -28.35 5.76 -13.35
C ASN A 346 -27.46 4.53 -13.08
N LEU A 347 -27.75 3.75 -12.04
CA LEU A 347 -27.00 2.52 -11.72
C LEU A 347 -27.18 1.42 -12.77
N ASP A 348 -28.39 1.30 -13.32
CA ASP A 348 -28.68 0.38 -14.42
C ASP A 348 -27.89 0.78 -15.68
N GLU A 349 -27.80 2.08 -15.99
CA GLU A 349 -26.96 2.59 -17.09
C GLU A 349 -25.49 2.24 -16.87
N VAL A 350 -24.95 2.49 -15.67
CA VAL A 350 -23.56 2.17 -15.33
C VAL A 350 -23.27 0.68 -15.52
N THR A 351 -24.19 -0.21 -15.12
CA THR A 351 -24.03 -1.65 -15.30
C THR A 351 -23.82 -2.01 -16.77
N VAL A 352 -24.64 -1.45 -17.66
CA VAL A 352 -24.53 -1.67 -19.11
C VAL A 352 -23.22 -1.10 -19.66
N LEU A 353 -22.74 0.02 -19.14
CA LEU A 353 -21.48 0.63 -19.57
C LEU A 353 -20.27 -0.22 -19.16
N VAL A 354 -20.23 -0.69 -17.91
CA VAL A 354 -19.16 -1.56 -17.41
C VAL A 354 -19.08 -2.85 -18.23
N GLU A 355 -20.21 -3.51 -18.48
CA GLU A 355 -20.25 -4.73 -19.31
C GLU A 355 -19.76 -4.49 -20.74
N ARG A 356 -20.11 -3.34 -21.34
CA ARG A 356 -19.69 -2.97 -22.70
C ARG A 356 -18.16 -2.88 -22.81
N TYR A 357 -17.50 -2.23 -21.86
CA TYR A 357 -16.06 -2.01 -21.92
C TYR A 357 -15.24 -3.18 -21.37
N ALA A 358 -15.82 -4.01 -20.49
CA ALA A 358 -15.21 -5.26 -20.03
C ALA A 358 -15.08 -6.30 -21.16
N GLY A 359 -16.02 -6.34 -22.11
CA GLY A 359 -16.03 -7.33 -23.21
C GLY A 359 -15.15 -6.97 -24.42
N ALA A 360 -14.66 -5.74 -24.52
CA ALA A 360 -13.97 -5.23 -25.71
C ALA A 360 -12.44 -5.32 -25.56
N GLY A 361 -11.85 -6.52 -25.49
CA GLY A 361 -10.40 -6.66 -25.31
C GLY A 361 -9.56 -5.75 -26.21
N PHE A 362 -8.48 -5.17 -25.67
CA PHE A 362 -7.46 -4.56 -26.52
C PHE A 362 -6.72 -5.66 -27.27
N LEU A 363 -6.20 -5.33 -28.46
CA LEU A 363 -5.23 -6.20 -29.11
C LEU A 363 -4.00 -6.29 -28.20
N GLU A 364 -3.26 -7.39 -28.24
CA GLU A 364 -1.93 -7.41 -27.64
C GLU A 364 -0.98 -6.58 -28.52
N LEU A 365 0.05 -6.00 -27.91
CA LEU A 365 1.11 -5.37 -28.67
C LEU A 365 1.83 -6.46 -29.47
N ASP A 366 1.83 -6.30 -30.79
CA ASP A 366 2.43 -7.25 -31.72
C ASP A 366 3.39 -6.51 -32.65
N PHE A 367 4.17 -7.23 -33.46
CA PHE A 367 5.09 -6.62 -34.39
C PHE A 367 5.30 -7.48 -35.63
N VAL A 368 5.66 -6.81 -36.73
CA VAL A 368 6.03 -7.44 -37.98
C VAL A 368 7.46 -7.02 -38.32
N THR A 369 8.33 -8.02 -38.51
CA THR A 369 9.73 -7.79 -38.90
C THR A 369 9.91 -7.91 -40.41
N PHE A 370 10.65 -6.97 -40.99
CA PHE A 370 11.10 -7.00 -42.38
C PHE A 370 12.61 -7.02 -42.41
N TYR A 371 13.18 -8.07 -42.99
CA TYR A 371 14.62 -8.22 -43.10
C TYR A 371 15.13 -7.65 -44.43
N SER A 372 16.14 -6.78 -44.37
CA SER A 372 16.80 -6.19 -45.53
C SER A 372 18.31 -6.19 -45.37
N TYR A 373 19.04 -5.86 -46.45
CA TYR A 373 20.50 -5.73 -46.39
C TYR A 373 20.97 -4.56 -45.50
N GLU A 374 20.11 -3.58 -45.23
CA GLU A 374 20.41 -2.44 -44.36
C GLU A 374 20.15 -2.73 -42.88
N GLY A 375 19.44 -3.82 -42.57
CA GLY A 375 19.00 -4.12 -41.22
C GLY A 375 17.62 -4.78 -41.14
N VAL A 376 17.18 -5.03 -39.90
CA VAL A 376 15.79 -5.39 -39.57
C VAL A 376 14.98 -4.12 -39.40
N THR A 377 13.86 -4.02 -40.10
CA THR A 377 12.83 -3.02 -39.81
C THR A 377 11.71 -3.69 -39.04
N VAL A 378 11.31 -3.11 -37.91
CA VAL A 378 10.22 -3.62 -37.07
C VAL A 378 9.05 -2.66 -37.17
N VAL A 379 7.87 -3.16 -37.54
CA VAL A 379 6.62 -2.41 -37.51
C VAL A 379 5.82 -2.88 -36.31
N VAL A 380 5.58 -1.97 -35.37
CA VAL A 380 4.84 -2.23 -34.14
C VAL A 380 3.34 -2.08 -34.39
N ILE A 381 2.59 -3.11 -34.07
CA ILE A 381 1.12 -3.12 -34.04
C ILE A 381 0.71 -2.77 -32.62
N LEU A 382 0.25 -1.53 -32.44
CA LEU A 382 -0.12 -1.04 -31.12
C LEU A 382 -1.50 -1.57 -30.69
N PRO A 383 -1.67 -1.84 -29.38
CA PRO A 383 -2.94 -2.30 -28.83
C PRO A 383 -4.03 -1.21 -28.91
N GLU A 384 -3.60 0.05 -28.98
CA GLU A 384 -4.42 1.25 -28.83
C GLU A 384 -4.13 2.26 -29.95
N GLY A 385 -5.11 3.10 -30.26
CA GLY A 385 -4.96 4.19 -31.22
C GLY A 385 -4.43 5.48 -30.57
N ASN A 386 -3.95 6.42 -31.39
CA ASN A 386 -3.53 7.77 -30.98
C ASN A 386 -2.41 7.80 -29.91
N VAL A 387 -1.52 6.81 -29.92
CA VAL A 387 -0.29 6.80 -29.10
C VAL A 387 0.55 8.04 -29.41
N GLU A 388 1.00 8.75 -28.37
CA GLU A 388 1.73 10.02 -28.48
C GLU A 388 3.23 9.80 -28.73
N ASP A 389 3.83 8.85 -28.02
CA ASP A 389 5.25 8.51 -28.12
C ASP A 389 5.42 6.99 -28.08
N LEU A 390 6.36 6.49 -28.87
CA LEU A 390 6.77 5.09 -28.85
C LEU A 390 8.29 5.08 -28.66
N ARG A 391 8.73 4.50 -27.55
CA ARG A 391 10.14 4.36 -27.20
C ARG A 391 10.59 2.93 -27.37
N PHE A 392 11.83 2.78 -27.82
CA PHE A 392 12.48 1.49 -27.92
C PHE A 392 13.93 1.54 -27.45
N SER A 393 14.47 0.37 -27.12
CA SER A 393 15.88 0.13 -26.92
C SER A 393 16.22 -1.29 -27.38
N LEU A 394 17.42 -1.46 -27.94
CA LEU A 394 17.96 -2.77 -28.29
C LEU A 394 18.91 -3.22 -27.17
N ASP A 395 18.70 -4.43 -26.66
CA ASP A 395 19.53 -5.09 -25.64
C ASP A 395 19.69 -4.30 -24.33
N ASP A 396 18.86 -3.27 -24.14
CA ASP A 396 18.77 -2.46 -22.92
C ASP A 396 17.31 -2.46 -22.45
N PRO A 397 17.02 -2.99 -21.25
CA PRO A 397 15.66 -3.09 -20.72
C PRO A 397 14.98 -1.76 -20.44
N GLU A 398 15.67 -0.63 -20.62
CA GLU A 398 15.13 0.72 -20.49
C GLU A 398 14.95 1.37 -21.88
N PRO A 399 13.72 1.45 -22.42
CA PRO A 399 13.42 2.09 -23.71
C PRO A 399 13.73 3.59 -23.69
N LYS A 400 14.76 4.01 -24.44
CA LYS A 400 15.29 5.38 -24.41
C LYS A 400 15.09 6.14 -25.71
N HIS A 401 14.91 5.44 -26.82
CA HIS A 401 14.88 6.05 -28.14
C HIS A 401 13.44 6.21 -28.62
N SER A 402 12.97 7.44 -28.76
CA SER A 402 11.68 7.72 -29.41
C SER A 402 11.76 7.43 -30.91
N THR A 403 10.71 6.83 -31.46
CA THR A 403 10.55 6.64 -32.91
C THR A 403 10.13 7.92 -33.65
N GLY A 404 9.81 8.98 -32.91
CA GLY A 404 9.25 10.23 -33.43
C GLY A 404 7.77 10.10 -33.77
N SER A 405 7.24 11.10 -34.48
CA SER A 405 5.82 11.14 -34.87
C SER A 405 5.63 11.26 -36.38
N VAL A 406 4.44 10.85 -36.83
CA VAL A 406 3.97 10.97 -38.21
C VAL A 406 2.63 11.71 -38.19
N ASP A 407 2.46 12.67 -39.10
CA ASP A 407 1.20 13.38 -39.24
C ASP A 407 0.26 12.64 -40.20
N ILE A 408 -0.85 12.12 -39.67
CA ILE A 408 -1.91 11.46 -40.45
C ILE A 408 -3.21 12.23 -40.25
N GLY A 409 -3.76 12.80 -41.32
CA GLY A 409 -5.04 13.51 -41.25
C GLY A 409 -5.05 14.76 -40.35
N GLY A 410 -3.88 15.34 -40.05
CA GLY A 410 -3.74 16.49 -39.15
C GLY A 410 -3.59 16.12 -37.67
N GLN A 411 -3.51 14.83 -37.35
CA GLN A 411 -3.13 14.32 -36.03
C GLN A 411 -1.69 13.81 -36.08
N SER A 412 -0.87 14.22 -35.10
CA SER A 412 0.48 13.67 -34.92
C SER A 412 0.37 12.43 -34.05
N ILE A 413 0.79 11.29 -34.57
CA ILE A 413 0.78 10.00 -33.85
C ILE A 413 2.20 9.42 -33.84
N ALA A 414 2.51 8.56 -32.86
CA ALA A 414 3.79 7.89 -32.80
C ALA A 414 4.10 7.12 -34.08
N ASN A 415 5.34 7.21 -34.55
CA ASN A 415 5.83 6.41 -35.65
C ASN A 415 5.97 4.96 -35.19
N THR A 416 5.22 4.04 -35.78
CA THR A 416 5.27 2.63 -35.39
C THR A 416 6.39 1.84 -36.06
N THR A 417 7.21 2.48 -36.88
CA THR A 417 8.33 1.81 -37.57
C THR A 417 9.66 2.09 -36.87
N ILE A 418 10.35 1.03 -36.48
CA ILE A 418 11.69 1.05 -35.89
C ILE A 418 12.67 0.48 -36.92
N GLY A 419 13.79 1.18 -37.14
CA GLY A 419 14.91 0.68 -37.94
C GLY A 419 15.23 1.53 -39.19
N PRO A 420 16.11 1.03 -40.06
CA PRO A 420 16.71 -0.32 -40.00
C PRO A 420 17.65 -0.50 -38.79
N ILE A 421 17.47 -1.58 -38.04
CA ILE A 421 18.33 -2.03 -36.94
C ILE A 421 19.46 -2.88 -37.55
N PRO A 422 20.74 -2.62 -37.25
CA PRO A 422 21.84 -3.42 -37.78
C PRO A 422 21.65 -4.92 -37.54
N LEU A 423 21.99 -5.73 -38.55
CA LEU A 423 22.05 -7.17 -38.41
C LEU A 423 23.38 -7.53 -37.74
N GLU A 424 23.42 -7.55 -36.42
CA GLU A 424 24.51 -8.15 -35.65
C GLU A 424 24.15 -9.60 -35.35
N LYS A 425 25.13 -10.51 -35.34
CA LYS A 425 24.87 -11.90 -35.01
C LYS A 425 24.64 -12.06 -33.50
N GLY A 426 23.62 -12.84 -33.13
CA GLY A 426 23.40 -13.27 -31.76
C GLY A 426 21.95 -13.18 -31.31
N ASP A 427 21.76 -13.40 -30.02
CA ASP A 427 20.48 -13.20 -29.35
C ASP A 427 20.33 -11.72 -29.00
N HIS A 428 19.16 -11.18 -29.34
CA HIS A 428 18.82 -9.80 -29.13
C HIS A 428 17.45 -9.68 -28.47
N ALA A 429 17.23 -8.56 -27.78
CA ALA A 429 15.96 -8.21 -27.19
C ALA A 429 15.59 -6.77 -27.56
N LEU A 430 14.42 -6.60 -28.18
CA LEU A 430 13.81 -5.30 -28.41
C LEU A 430 12.86 -4.97 -27.25
N TYR A 431 13.16 -3.91 -26.52
CA TYR A 431 12.32 -3.41 -25.45
C TYR A 431 11.52 -2.22 -25.95
N ILE A 432 10.21 -2.24 -25.73
CA ILE A 432 9.27 -1.24 -26.24
C ILE A 432 8.41 -0.72 -25.09
N GLN A 433 8.21 0.59 -25.05
CA GLN A 433 7.26 1.25 -24.18
C GLN A 433 6.56 2.33 -24.98
N TYR A 434 5.27 2.57 -24.72
CA TYR A 434 4.53 3.63 -25.40
C TYR A 434 3.81 4.53 -24.39
N THR A 435 3.55 5.77 -24.80
CA THR A 435 2.73 6.73 -24.07
C THR A 435 1.40 6.87 -24.79
N ASP A 436 0.31 6.54 -24.11
CA ASP A 436 -1.04 6.60 -24.68
C ASP A 436 -1.52 8.06 -24.89
N ALA A 437 -2.72 8.23 -25.44
CA ALA A 437 -3.33 9.54 -25.68
C ALA A 437 -3.67 10.34 -24.41
N THR A 438 -3.48 9.77 -23.22
CA THR A 438 -3.66 10.43 -21.93
C THR A 438 -2.33 10.85 -21.28
N GLY A 439 -1.21 10.50 -21.90
CA GLY A 439 0.11 10.69 -21.31
C GLY A 439 0.53 9.56 -20.35
N SER A 440 -0.23 8.47 -20.29
CA SER A 440 0.09 7.32 -19.43
C SER A 440 1.08 6.41 -20.14
N GLU A 441 2.16 6.03 -19.44
CA GLU A 441 3.12 5.06 -19.96
C GLU A 441 2.61 3.63 -19.79
N SER A 442 2.79 2.81 -20.81
CA SER A 442 2.54 1.37 -20.73
C SER A 442 3.66 0.62 -20.01
N ASP A 443 3.39 -0.66 -19.73
CA ASP A 443 4.43 -1.60 -19.34
C ASP A 443 5.50 -1.74 -20.43
N ILE A 444 6.69 -2.22 -20.04
CA ILE A 444 7.76 -2.50 -20.99
C ILE A 444 7.54 -3.88 -21.60
N TYR A 445 7.31 -3.89 -22.92
CA TYR A 445 7.20 -5.08 -23.73
C TYR A 445 8.59 -5.54 -24.17
N THR A 446 8.85 -6.84 -24.13
CA THR A 446 10.14 -7.43 -24.51
C THR A 446 9.94 -8.43 -25.64
N PHE A 447 10.71 -8.26 -26.71
CA PHE A 447 10.71 -9.15 -27.86
C PHE A 447 12.09 -9.73 -28.08
N GLU A 448 12.23 -11.01 -27.80
CA GLU A 448 13.47 -11.75 -28.03
C GLU A 448 13.51 -12.25 -29.47
N TYR A 449 14.63 -12.02 -30.15
CA TYR A 449 14.88 -12.53 -31.49
C TYR A 449 16.35 -12.92 -31.65
N THR A 450 16.61 -13.93 -32.48
CA THR A 450 17.97 -14.38 -32.79
C THR A 450 18.28 -14.05 -34.24
N ILE A 451 19.46 -13.47 -34.48
CA ILE A 451 20.01 -13.28 -35.81
C ILE A 451 21.06 -14.37 -36.05
N ASP A 452 20.72 -15.30 -36.94
CA ASP A 452 21.62 -16.34 -37.43
C ASP A 452 22.64 -15.79 -38.45
N ASP A 453 23.58 -16.63 -38.88
CA ASP A 453 24.60 -16.24 -39.88
C ASP A 453 24.00 -15.84 -41.24
N ILE A 454 22.79 -16.31 -41.54
CA ILE A 454 22.09 -16.06 -42.80
C ILE A 454 20.64 -15.70 -42.48
N VAL A 455 20.25 -14.50 -42.88
CA VAL A 455 18.86 -14.07 -42.79
C VAL A 455 18.13 -14.48 -44.06
N ILE A 456 16.95 -15.08 -43.91
CA ILE A 456 16.19 -15.66 -45.02
C ILE A 456 14.78 -15.08 -45.04
N ASN A 457 14.37 -14.56 -46.20
CA ASN A 457 12.99 -14.19 -46.51
C ASN A 457 12.40 -15.20 -47.49
N TYR A 458 11.24 -15.75 -47.16
CA TYR A 458 10.51 -16.70 -48.02
C TYR A 458 9.35 -16.03 -48.75
N GLN A 459 9.22 -16.35 -50.03
CA GLN A 459 8.08 -15.98 -50.86
C GLN A 459 7.61 -17.18 -51.69
N GLN A 460 6.36 -17.59 -51.45
CA GLN A 460 5.66 -18.53 -52.31
C GLN A 460 5.31 -17.85 -53.65
N LEU A 461 5.63 -18.49 -54.77
CA LEU A 461 5.19 -18.05 -56.08
C LEU A 461 3.85 -18.69 -56.48
N PRO A 462 3.10 -18.08 -57.43
CA PRO A 462 1.93 -18.74 -58.01
C PRO A 462 2.27 -20.10 -58.62
N PHE A 463 1.27 -20.99 -58.67
CA PHE A 463 1.40 -22.32 -59.25
C PHE A 463 1.99 -22.28 -60.67
N ASP A 464 3.08 -23.03 -60.89
CA ASP A 464 3.70 -23.17 -62.19
C ASP A 464 3.14 -24.40 -62.91
N PHE A 465 2.26 -24.15 -63.90
CA PHE A 465 1.64 -25.18 -64.73
C PHE A 465 2.64 -25.96 -65.59
N SER A 466 3.84 -25.41 -65.85
CA SER A 466 4.88 -26.08 -66.65
C SER A 466 5.70 -27.07 -65.82
N ALA A 467 5.92 -26.76 -64.54
CA ALA A 467 6.65 -27.60 -63.60
C ALA A 467 5.74 -28.46 -62.72
N ASN A 468 4.41 -28.24 -62.79
CA ASN A 468 3.37 -28.94 -62.03
C ASN A 468 3.56 -28.87 -60.52
N GLY A 469 3.65 -27.65 -60.00
CA GLY A 469 3.59 -27.40 -58.56
C GLY A 469 3.94 -25.95 -58.21
N ILE A 470 4.25 -25.70 -56.93
CA ILE A 470 4.39 -24.35 -56.39
C ILE A 470 5.87 -24.06 -56.12
N PRO A 471 6.53 -23.20 -56.93
CA PRO A 471 7.91 -22.83 -56.67
C PRO A 471 8.01 -21.89 -55.48
N ALA A 472 9.16 -21.89 -54.83
CA ALA A 472 9.48 -21.01 -53.73
C ALA A 472 10.75 -20.20 -54.04
N ILE A 473 10.73 -18.93 -53.66
CA ILE A 473 11.89 -18.05 -53.69
C ILE A 473 12.31 -17.76 -52.25
N PHE A 474 13.61 -17.92 -52.01
CA PHE A 474 14.27 -17.50 -50.79
C PHE A 474 15.25 -16.38 -51.13
N THR A 475 15.05 -15.22 -50.53
CA THR A 475 16.03 -14.12 -50.59
C THR A 475 16.85 -14.16 -49.32
N MET A 476 18.17 -14.06 -49.44
CA MET A 476 19.08 -14.26 -48.32
C MET A 476 20.12 -13.15 -48.22
N ALA A 477 20.53 -12.88 -46.99
CA ALA A 477 21.68 -12.04 -46.69
C ALA A 477 22.57 -12.73 -45.64
N ILE A 478 23.85 -12.88 -45.94
CA ILE A 478 24.86 -13.31 -44.98
C ILE A 478 25.18 -12.11 -44.09
N VAL A 479 24.99 -12.29 -42.79
CA VAL A 479 25.20 -11.27 -41.78
C VAL A 479 26.67 -10.85 -41.75
N GLU A 480 26.93 -9.54 -41.60
CA GLU A 480 28.28 -8.93 -41.59
C GLU A 480 29.12 -9.09 -42.87
N SER A 481 28.59 -9.70 -43.94
CA SER A 481 29.33 -9.91 -45.20
C SER A 481 29.49 -8.64 -46.05
N ASP A 482 30.55 -8.59 -46.88
CA ASP A 482 30.66 -7.62 -47.98
C ASP A 482 29.41 -7.70 -48.91
N PRO A 483 28.62 -6.60 -49.06
CA PRO A 483 27.42 -6.57 -49.88
C PRO A 483 27.66 -6.96 -51.35
N SER A 484 28.87 -6.72 -51.83
CA SER A 484 29.32 -7.03 -53.20
C SER A 484 30.16 -8.30 -53.31
N GLY A 485 30.48 -8.93 -52.17
CA GLY A 485 31.24 -10.15 -52.10
C GLY A 485 30.47 -11.30 -52.78
N LEU A 486 31.19 -12.15 -53.51
CA LEU A 486 30.60 -13.34 -54.11
C LEU A 486 30.67 -14.51 -53.14
N TYR A 487 29.52 -15.13 -52.90
CA TYR A 487 29.35 -16.27 -52.01
C TYR A 487 28.73 -17.45 -52.76
N THR A 488 29.06 -18.65 -52.31
CA THR A 488 28.37 -19.88 -52.70
C THR A 488 27.42 -20.26 -51.58
N TYR A 489 26.13 -20.30 -51.88
CA TYR A 489 25.09 -20.77 -50.96
C TYR A 489 24.87 -22.25 -51.23
N ASN A 490 25.36 -23.11 -50.34
CA ASN A 490 25.04 -24.53 -50.34
C ASN A 490 23.72 -24.73 -49.61
N TYR A 491 22.78 -25.48 -50.17
CA TYR A 491 21.46 -25.63 -49.59
C TYR A 491 20.80 -26.97 -49.92
N SER A 492 19.79 -27.31 -49.15
CA SER A 492 18.90 -28.45 -49.35
C SER A 492 17.54 -28.17 -48.72
N ILE A 493 16.48 -28.80 -49.22
CA ILE A 493 15.15 -28.80 -48.59
C ILE A 493 14.98 -30.15 -47.87
N ASP A 494 14.51 -30.11 -46.62
CA ASP A 494 14.23 -31.26 -45.74
C ASP A 494 15.42 -32.20 -45.51
N SER A 495 16.65 -31.69 -45.63
CA SER A 495 17.88 -32.46 -45.49
C SER A 495 19.07 -31.57 -45.12
N GLU A 496 19.87 -31.98 -44.14
CA GLU A 496 21.13 -31.31 -43.75
C GLU A 496 22.29 -31.56 -44.74
N ALA A 497 22.06 -32.27 -45.86
CA ALA A 497 23.12 -32.70 -46.76
C ALA A 497 23.80 -31.57 -47.55
N LEU A 498 23.13 -30.42 -47.71
CA LEU A 498 23.57 -29.26 -48.50
C LEU A 498 24.01 -29.65 -49.93
N ASP A 499 23.18 -30.45 -50.60
CA ASP A 499 23.47 -31.11 -51.88
C ASP A 499 23.29 -30.21 -53.12
N GLN A 500 22.71 -29.02 -52.96
CA GLN A 500 22.57 -28.01 -54.01
C GLN A 500 23.46 -26.81 -53.70
N SER A 501 23.87 -26.07 -54.75
CA SER A 501 24.69 -24.87 -54.57
C SER A 501 24.36 -23.80 -55.61
N ILE A 502 24.29 -22.54 -55.21
CA ILE A 502 24.12 -21.39 -56.11
C ILE A 502 25.10 -20.27 -55.74
N GLN A 503 25.59 -19.54 -56.73
CA GLN A 503 26.38 -18.34 -56.49
C GLN A 503 25.49 -17.12 -56.39
N GLY A 504 25.75 -16.27 -55.41
CA GLY A 504 25.07 -14.99 -55.23
C GLY A 504 25.99 -13.96 -54.57
N VAL A 505 25.51 -12.74 -54.45
CA VAL A 505 26.19 -11.72 -53.65
C VAL A 505 25.84 -11.90 -52.17
N GLY A 506 26.74 -11.50 -51.27
CA GLY A 506 26.60 -11.72 -49.81
C GLY A 506 25.30 -11.20 -49.23
N GLN A 507 24.80 -10.06 -49.71
CA GLN A 507 23.58 -9.42 -49.18
C GLN A 507 22.36 -9.44 -50.13
N ALA A 508 22.41 -10.24 -51.20
CA ALA A 508 21.27 -10.44 -52.10
C ALA A 508 21.35 -11.82 -52.78
N GLY A 509 21.57 -12.86 -51.98
CA GLY A 509 21.47 -14.24 -52.42
C GLY A 509 20.03 -14.58 -52.79
N VAL A 510 19.83 -15.33 -53.87
CA VAL A 510 18.49 -15.80 -54.27
C VAL A 510 18.57 -17.29 -54.56
N ILE A 511 17.82 -18.09 -53.80
CA ILE A 511 17.56 -19.49 -54.11
C ILE A 511 16.14 -19.57 -54.66
N GLN A 512 16.01 -20.08 -55.87
CA GLN A 512 14.72 -20.49 -56.41
C GLN A 512 14.70 -22.01 -56.47
N VAL A 513 13.81 -22.62 -55.68
CA VAL A 513 13.64 -24.07 -55.70
C VAL A 513 12.58 -24.46 -56.71
N SER A 514 12.76 -25.65 -57.29
CA SER A 514 11.71 -26.32 -58.08
C SER A 514 10.46 -26.52 -57.22
N PRO A 515 9.29 -26.78 -57.84
CA PRO A 515 8.07 -26.97 -57.10
C PRO A 515 8.22 -27.88 -55.88
N VAL A 516 7.78 -27.35 -54.74
CA VAL A 516 7.75 -28.06 -53.47
C VAL A 516 6.32 -28.56 -53.26
N GLU A 517 6.17 -29.73 -52.67
CA GLU A 517 4.84 -30.25 -52.32
C GLU A 517 4.18 -29.34 -51.27
N PRO A 518 2.83 -29.26 -51.21
CA PRO A 518 2.17 -28.53 -50.13
C PRO A 518 2.47 -29.17 -48.76
N GLY A 519 2.79 -28.33 -47.76
CA GLY A 519 3.13 -28.79 -46.42
C GLY A 519 4.20 -27.96 -45.73
N GLU A 520 4.65 -28.47 -44.58
CA GLU A 520 5.74 -27.92 -43.77
C GLU A 520 7.08 -28.45 -44.30
N HIS A 521 8.05 -27.54 -44.48
CA HIS A 521 9.37 -27.84 -45.00
C HIS A 521 10.45 -27.06 -44.25
N THR A 522 11.69 -27.54 -44.33
CA THR A 522 12.85 -26.86 -43.75
C THR A 522 13.92 -26.64 -44.82
N LEU A 523 14.32 -25.39 -45.03
CA LEU A 523 15.49 -25.04 -45.83
C LEU A 523 16.73 -25.08 -44.92
N TYR A 524 17.72 -25.88 -45.30
CA TYR A 524 19.05 -25.85 -44.71
C TYR A 524 19.97 -25.08 -45.66
N VAL A 525 20.69 -24.06 -45.17
CA VAL A 525 21.59 -23.27 -46.01
C VAL A 525 22.90 -22.92 -45.30
N GLN A 526 23.99 -22.91 -46.05
CA GLN A 526 25.32 -22.49 -45.62
C GLN A 526 25.96 -21.59 -46.68
N GLY A 527 26.51 -20.45 -46.27
CA GLY A 527 27.25 -19.52 -47.11
C GLY A 527 28.73 -19.81 -47.05
N VAL A 528 29.39 -19.84 -48.21
CA VAL A 528 30.84 -20.03 -48.34
C VAL A 528 31.41 -18.90 -49.19
N GLY A 529 32.30 -18.09 -48.63
CA GLY A 529 32.88 -16.93 -49.32
C GLY A 529 34.25 -16.51 -48.81
N PRO A 530 34.69 -15.27 -49.15
CA PRO A 530 36.03 -14.77 -48.83
C PRO A 530 36.33 -14.73 -47.33
N GLU A 531 35.29 -14.60 -46.51
CA GLU A 531 35.35 -14.48 -45.06
C GLU A 531 35.28 -15.84 -44.33
N GLY A 532 35.03 -16.93 -45.07
CA GLY A 532 34.93 -18.29 -44.54
C GLY A 532 33.60 -18.96 -44.85
N GLU A 533 33.27 -19.96 -44.03
CA GLU A 533 32.00 -20.69 -44.08
C GLU A 533 31.11 -20.24 -42.90
N THR A 534 29.83 -20.02 -43.15
CA THR A 534 28.84 -19.78 -42.08
C THR A 534 28.49 -21.09 -41.37
N ASN A 535 27.80 -21.02 -40.23
CA ASN A 535 27.05 -22.19 -39.75
C ASN A 535 25.90 -22.50 -40.71
N VAL A 536 25.39 -23.73 -40.62
CA VAL A 536 24.17 -24.13 -41.32
C VAL A 536 22.99 -23.46 -40.61
N VAL A 537 22.22 -22.68 -41.36
CA VAL A 537 20.98 -22.05 -40.89
C VAL A 537 19.80 -22.91 -41.32
N GLU A 538 18.89 -23.16 -40.38
CA GLU A 538 17.65 -23.90 -40.59
C GLU A 538 16.48 -22.91 -40.66
N PHE A 539 15.72 -22.93 -41.75
CA PHE A 539 14.57 -22.05 -41.93
C PHE A 539 13.32 -22.84 -42.28
N ASN A 540 12.35 -22.82 -41.37
CA ASN A 540 11.08 -23.50 -41.55
C ASN A 540 10.13 -22.65 -42.40
N PHE A 541 9.45 -23.26 -43.36
CA PHE A 541 8.47 -22.60 -44.22
C PHE A 541 7.33 -23.54 -44.59
N THR A 542 6.16 -22.96 -44.86
CA THR A 542 4.96 -23.69 -45.27
C THR A 542 4.61 -23.33 -46.70
N VAL A 543 4.29 -24.34 -47.51
CA VAL A 543 3.79 -24.17 -48.88
C VAL A 543 2.28 -24.41 -48.87
N ASP A 544 1.51 -23.36 -49.14
CA ASP A 544 0.06 -23.41 -49.24
C ASP A 544 -0.38 -24.05 -50.56
N GLY A 545 -1.36 -24.96 -50.51
CA GLY A 545 -1.84 -25.75 -51.65
C GLY A 545 -2.91 -25.10 -52.53
#